data_AF-A0A4Q5XI17-F1
#
_entry.id   AF-A0A4Q5XI17-F1
#
_cell.length_a   1.000
_cell.length_b   1.000
_cell.length_c   1.000
_cell.angle_alpha   90.00
_cell.angle_beta   90.00
_cell.angle_gamma   90.00
#
_symmetry.space_group_name_H-M   'P 1'
#
loop_
_entity.id
_entity.type
_entity.pdbx_description
1 polymer ?
#
loop_
_entity_poly.entity_id
_entity_poly.type
_entity_poly.pdbx_seq_one_letter_code
_entity_poly.pdbx_strand_id
1 'polypeptide(L)'
;MAAEEADKQRRIVGLSDDALPKEVLVVVSKLKAYVKARSGMSTSDTAVDVLSNHLRKLCDEAIRHAGTAGRKTVMDRDFEAILKGK
;
A
#
# COMPACT_ATOMS: atom_id res chain seq x y z
N MET A 1 -1.98 -4.32 38.19
CA MET A 1 -2.18 -3.02 37.51
C MET A 1 -0.88 -2.51 36.88
N ALA A 2 -0.22 -3.28 36.02
CA ALA A 2 1.06 -2.88 35.41
C ALA A 2 1.18 -3.22 33.91
N ALA A 3 0.16 -3.88 33.33
CA ALA A 3 0.17 -4.32 31.93
C ALA A 3 -0.54 -3.34 30.97
N GLU A 4 -1.26 -2.34 31.49
CA GLU A 4 -2.15 -1.48 30.70
C GLU A 4 -1.45 -0.21 30.17
N GLU A 5 -0.34 0.23 30.77
CA GLU A 5 0.35 1.47 30.35
C GLU A 5 1.26 1.33 29.12
N ALA A 6 1.69 0.10 28.78
CA ALA A 6 2.68 -0.10 27.72
C ALA A 6 2.13 0.02 26.29
N ASP A 7 0.80 -0.02 26.09
CA ASP A 7 0.19 0.09 24.75
C ASP A 7 -0.07 1.55 24.31
N LYS A 8 -0.02 2.52 25.25
CA LYS A 8 -0.43 3.91 25.00
C LYS A 8 0.67 4.76 24.34
N GLN A 9 1.90 4.25 24.25
CA GLN A 9 3.09 5.05 23.88
C GLN A 9 3.73 4.71 22.54
N ARG A 10 3.23 3.74 21.78
CA ARG A 10 3.66 3.56 20.38
C ARG A 10 2.87 4.53 19.50
N ARG A 11 3.18 5.81 19.64
CA ARG A 11 2.78 6.86 18.68
C ARG A 11 3.07 6.30 17.28
N ILE A 12 2.08 6.36 16.40
CA ILE A 12 2.32 6.26 14.95
C ILE A 12 3.10 7.53 14.58
N VAL A 13 4.39 7.55 14.88
CA VAL A 13 5.34 8.43 14.19
C VAL A 13 5.55 7.77 12.84
N GLY A 14 4.59 7.96 11.93
CA GLY A 14 4.83 7.71 10.52
C GLY A 14 6.01 8.58 10.10
N LEU A 15 7.02 7.98 9.46
CA LEU A 15 8.01 8.77 8.76
C LEU A 15 7.28 9.67 7.75
N SER A 16 7.71 10.92 7.62
CA SER A 16 7.20 11.84 6.60
C SER A 16 7.34 11.21 5.21
N ASP A 17 6.40 11.48 4.31
CA ASP A 17 6.40 10.95 2.93
C ASP A 17 7.75 11.09 2.20
N ASP A 18 8.49 12.18 2.44
CA ASP A 18 9.81 12.41 1.85
C ASP A 18 10.94 11.52 2.40
N ALA A 19 10.74 10.91 3.56
CA ALA A 19 11.71 10.01 4.19
C ALA A 19 11.46 8.52 3.86
N LEU A 20 10.34 8.19 3.21
CA LEU A 20 10.04 6.83 2.79
C LEU A 20 10.70 6.51 1.44
N PRO A 21 11.45 5.41 1.31
CA PRO A 21 12.01 4.98 0.02
C PRO A 21 10.91 4.83 -1.03
N LYS A 22 11.03 5.54 -2.16
CA LYS A 22 10.11 5.42 -3.31
C LYS A 22 10.44 4.19 -4.16
N GLU A 23 10.51 3.03 -3.51
CA GLU A 23 10.86 1.78 -4.19
C GLU A 23 9.72 1.25 -5.07
N VAL A 24 10.06 0.34 -5.97
CA VAL A 24 9.09 -0.37 -6.79
C VAL A 24 8.35 -1.39 -5.91
N LEU A 25 7.02 -1.28 -5.83
CA LEU A 25 6.20 -2.15 -4.96
C LEU A 25 5.72 -3.43 -5.64
N VAL A 26 6.12 -3.67 -6.89
CA VAL A 26 5.69 -4.81 -7.71
C VAL A 26 6.88 -5.57 -8.26
N VAL A 27 6.72 -6.89 -8.42
CA VAL A 27 7.73 -7.68 -9.13
C VAL A 27 7.64 -7.38 -10.62
N VAL A 28 8.56 -6.54 -11.12
CA VAL A 28 8.56 -6.03 -12.50
C VAL A 28 8.45 -7.14 -13.54
N SER A 29 9.23 -8.22 -13.38
CA SER A 29 9.22 -9.35 -14.32
C SER A 29 7.85 -10.02 -14.40
N LYS A 30 7.15 -10.19 -13.27
CA LYS A 30 5.80 -10.79 -13.23
C LYS A 30 4.77 -9.88 -13.90
N LEU A 31 4.84 -8.57 -13.64
CA LEU A 31 3.94 -7.59 -14.27
C LEU A 31 4.12 -7.58 -15.79
N LYS A 32 5.37 -7.46 -16.27
CA LYS A 32 5.67 -7.45 -17.71
C LYS A 32 5.26 -8.76 -18.39
N ALA A 33 5.53 -9.90 -17.76
CA ALA A 33 5.13 -11.20 -18.25
C ALA A 33 3.61 -11.32 -18.37
N TYR A 34 2.87 -10.83 -17.37
CA TYR A 34 1.40 -10.83 -17.40
C TYR A 34 0.85 -10.00 -18.57
N VAL A 35 1.33 -8.77 -18.75
CA VAL A 35 0.90 -7.90 -19.87
C VAL A 35 1.22 -8.56 -21.21
N LYS A 36 2.44 -9.11 -21.37
CA LYS A 36 2.85 -9.80 -22.58
C LYS A 36 1.97 -11.02 -22.88
N ALA A 37 1.67 -11.84 -21.89
CA ALA A 37 0.83 -13.03 -22.05
C ALA A 37 -0.62 -12.68 -22.39
N ARG A 38 -1.15 -11.60 -21.81
CA ARG A 38 -2.55 -11.19 -21.99
C ARG A 38 -2.81 -10.44 -23.30
N SER A 39 -1.88 -9.62 -23.78
CA SER A 39 -2.11 -8.74 -24.93
C SER A 39 -1.03 -8.80 -26.02
N GLY A 40 0.05 -9.55 -25.82
CA GLY A 40 1.21 -9.54 -26.73
C GLY A 40 2.07 -8.26 -26.64
N MET A 41 1.69 -7.29 -25.80
CA MET A 41 2.36 -5.99 -25.68
C MET A 41 3.60 -6.04 -24.79
N SER A 42 4.53 -5.12 -25.05
CA SER A 42 5.63 -4.81 -24.14
C SER A 42 5.21 -3.71 -23.16
N THR A 43 5.75 -3.73 -21.94
CA THR A 43 5.47 -2.71 -20.91
C THR A 43 6.70 -1.83 -20.70
N SER A 44 6.53 -0.51 -20.70
CA SER A 44 7.61 0.44 -20.42
C SER A 44 8.07 0.36 -18.96
N ASP A 45 9.34 0.72 -18.71
CA ASP A 45 9.87 0.81 -17.34
C ASP A 45 9.16 1.90 -16.54
N THR A 46 8.84 3.04 -17.16
CA THR A 46 8.13 4.15 -16.53
C THR A 46 6.73 3.78 -16.02
N ALA A 47 6.08 2.78 -16.62
CA ALA A 47 4.77 2.31 -16.16
C ALA A 47 4.86 1.68 -14.75
N VAL A 48 6.01 1.09 -14.40
CA VAL A 48 6.25 0.48 -13.09
C VAL A 48 6.21 1.53 -11.98
N ASP A 49 6.81 2.70 -12.21
CA ASP A 49 6.84 3.79 -11.24
C ASP A 49 5.43 4.35 -11.00
N VAL A 50 4.67 4.55 -12.08
CA VAL A 50 3.28 5.03 -12.01
C VAL A 50 2.42 4.05 -11.20
N LEU A 51 2.54 2.75 -11.45
CA LEU A 51 1.81 1.73 -10.70
C LEU A 51 2.23 1.68 -9.23
N SER A 52 3.53 1.78 -8.95
CA SER A 52 4.04 1.77 -7.58
C SER A 52 3.57 3.00 -6.79
N ASN A 53 3.50 4.16 -7.43
CA ASN A 53 2.95 5.38 -6.83
C ASN A 53 1.44 5.26 -6.61
N HIS A 54 0.71 4.60 -7.49
CA HIS A 54 -0.71 4.32 -7.27
C HIS A 54 -0.93 3.37 -6.09
N LEU A 55 -0.13 2.30 -5.99
CA LEU A 55 -0.18 1.35 -4.89
C LEU A 55 0.13 2.00 -3.55
N ARG A 56 1.10 2.93 -3.47
CA ARG A 56 1.38 3.72 -2.26
C ARG A 56 0.13 4.44 -1.77
N LYS A 57 -0.49 5.24 -2.63
CA LYS A 57 -1.72 5.98 -2.29
C LYS A 57 -2.84 5.06 -1.81
N LEU A 58 -2.99 3.90 -2.46
CA LEU A 58 -3.97 2.89 -2.07
C LEU A 58 -3.66 2.31 -0.68
N CYS A 59 -2.40 2.01 -0.38
CA CYS A 59 -1.96 1.58 0.94
C CYS A 59 -2.19 2.66 2.00
N ASP A 60 -1.89 3.92 1.72
CA ASP A 60 -2.07 5.02 2.68
C ASP A 60 -3.54 5.20 3.07
N GLU A 61 -4.44 5.03 2.11
CA GLU A 61 -5.87 5.04 2.36
C GLU A 61 -6.34 3.80 3.12
N ALA A 62 -5.81 2.61 2.80
CA ALA A 62 -6.13 1.39 3.52
C ALA A 62 -5.63 1.41 4.98
N ILE A 63 -4.46 2.00 5.22
CA ILE A 63 -3.91 2.25 6.57
C ILE A 63 -4.84 3.17 7.35
N ARG A 64 -5.34 4.25 6.73
CA ARG A 64 -6.31 5.16 7.37
C ARG A 64 -7.60 4.42 7.74
N HIS A 65 -8.16 3.63 6.81
CA HIS A 65 -9.38 2.87 7.06
C HIS A 65 -9.20 1.79 8.16
N ALA A 66 -8.06 1.10 8.19
CA ALA A 66 -7.74 0.18 9.26
C ALA A 66 -7.59 0.90 10.62
N GLY A 67 -6.94 2.06 10.62
CA GLY A 67 -6.74 2.90 11.80
C GLY A 67 -8.04 3.45 12.37
N THR A 68 -8.97 3.93 11.54
CA THR A 68 -10.29 4.39 11.99
C THR A 68 -11.14 3.25 12.56
N ALA A 69 -10.93 2.02 12.08
CA ALA A 69 -11.54 0.82 12.62
C ALA A 69 -10.83 0.29 13.90
N GLY A 70 -9.85 1.01 14.45
CA GLY A 70 -9.13 0.62 15.67
C GLY A 70 -8.18 -0.57 15.49
N ARG A 71 -7.83 -0.93 14.25
CA ARG A 71 -6.98 -2.08 13.94
C ARG A 71 -5.55 -1.66 13.64
N LYS A 72 -4.61 -2.56 13.96
CA LYS A 72 -3.18 -2.43 13.62
C LYS A 72 -2.79 -3.26 12.37
N THR A 73 -3.77 -3.94 11.77
CA THR A 73 -3.58 -4.79 10.58
C THR A 73 -4.49 -4.29 9.47
N VAL A 74 -3.88 -3.93 8.33
CA VAL A 74 -4.59 -3.66 7.08
C VAL A 74 -5.08 -5.00 6.51
N MET A 75 -6.36 -5.06 6.18
CA MET A 75 -7.05 -6.25 5.70
C MET A 75 -7.59 -6.03 4.28
N ASP A 76 -7.95 -7.12 3.62
CA ASP A 76 -8.65 -7.14 2.33
C ASP A 76 -9.81 -6.13 2.25
N ARG A 77 -10.69 -6.11 3.25
CA ARG A 77 -11.84 -5.20 3.34
C ARG A 77 -11.47 -3.72 3.32
N ASP A 78 -10.26 -3.36 3.76
CA ASP A 78 -9.79 -1.96 3.72
C ASP A 78 -9.54 -1.55 2.26
N PHE A 79 -8.97 -2.45 1.46
CA PHE A 79 -8.79 -2.23 0.03
C PHE A 79 -10.11 -2.29 -0.74
N GLU A 80 -10.98 -3.26 -0.41
CA GLU A 80 -12.29 -3.36 -1.07
C GLU A 80 -13.14 -2.12 -0.87
N ALA A 81 -13.15 -1.54 0.33
CA ALA A 81 -13.91 -0.32 0.62
C ALA A 81 -13.45 0.85 -0.28
N ILE A 82 -12.15 0.97 -0.49
CA ILE A 82 -11.55 2.02 -1.33
C ILE A 82 -11.84 1.80 -2.81
N LEU A 83 -11.71 0.56 -3.28
CA LEU A 83 -11.89 0.22 -4.70
C LEU A 83 -13.35 0.22 -5.14
N LYS A 84 -14.29 -0.13 -4.26
CA LYS A 84 -15.74 -0.08 -4.53
C LYS A 84 -16.30 1.34 -4.48
N GLY A 85 -15.58 2.28 -3.86
CA GLY A 85 -15.95 3.70 -3.76
C GLY A 85 -15.48 4.57 -4.93
N LYS A 86 -14.80 4.00 -5.94
CA LYS A 86 -14.40 4.64 -7.18
C LYS A 86 -15.27 4.21 -8.34
#